data_AF-A0A1T2YT48-F1
#
_entry.id   AF-A0A1T2YT48-F1
#
_cell.length_a   1.000
_cell.length_b   1.000
_cell.length_c   1.000
_cell.angle_alpha   90.00
_cell.angle_beta   90.00
_cell.angle_gamma   90.00
#
_symmetry.space_group_name_H-M   'P 1'
#
loop_
_entity.id
_entity.type
_entity.pdbx_description
1 polymer ?
#
loop_
_entity_poly.entity_id
_entity_poly.type
_entity_poly.pdbx_seq_one_letter_code
_entity_poly.pdbx_strand_id
1 'polypeptide(L)'
;MPQNNRSQRFTRPTEQTIVEHIFGNPEFANALGVEAQALALDEPEVAARLNQWLEKAQQLSDRTTEFTPFDAADYLHTQEDMDAFLQACIEEDPGDGSLIKIGQDDIARATSRINAKQ
;
A
#
# COMPACT_ATOMS: atom_id res chain seq x y z
N MET A 1 43.20 -18.78 -12.57
CA MET A 1 41.96 -19.48 -12.96
C MET A 1 40.81 -18.50 -12.84
N PRO A 2 40.20 -18.06 -13.95
CA PRO A 2 39.19 -17.00 -13.94
C PRO A 2 37.82 -17.52 -13.49
N GLN A 3 37.16 -16.76 -12.61
CA GLN A 3 35.79 -17.01 -12.13
C GLN A 3 34.80 -16.70 -13.26
N ASN A 4 34.01 -17.70 -13.66
CA ASN A 4 32.93 -17.49 -14.64
C ASN A 4 31.63 -17.17 -13.90
N ASN A 5 31.46 -15.89 -13.56
CA ASN A 5 30.19 -15.32 -13.13
C ASN A 5 29.30 -15.15 -14.38
N ARG A 6 28.52 -16.18 -14.71
CA ARG A 6 27.51 -16.10 -15.79
C ARG A 6 26.17 -16.60 -15.29
N SER A 7 25.23 -15.65 -15.23
CA SER A 7 23.78 -15.84 -15.19
C SER A 7 23.11 -15.89 -13.82
N GLN A 8 23.23 -14.82 -13.03
CA GLN A 8 22.08 -14.41 -12.20
C GLN A 8 20.98 -13.90 -13.15
N ARG A 9 20.24 -14.83 -13.74
CA ARG A 9 18.92 -14.51 -14.29
C ARG A 9 18.04 -14.18 -13.09
N PHE A 10 17.62 -12.93 -12.98
CA PHE A 10 16.51 -12.52 -12.10
C PHE A 10 15.22 -13.18 -12.60
N THR A 11 15.11 -14.49 -12.37
CA THR A 11 13.84 -15.20 -12.48
C THR A 11 13.09 -14.89 -11.18
N ARG A 12 11.84 -14.42 -11.30
CA ARG A 12 10.98 -14.32 -10.13
C ARG A 12 10.98 -15.70 -9.43
N PRO A 13 11.21 -15.79 -8.11
CA PRO A 13 11.15 -17.06 -7.43
C PRO A 13 9.79 -17.70 -7.68
N THR A 14 9.74 -18.96 -8.12
CA THR A 14 8.47 -19.67 -8.39
C THR A 14 7.50 -19.59 -7.22
N GLU A 15 8.03 -19.63 -5.99
CA GLU A 15 7.26 -19.43 -4.76
C GLU A 15 6.50 -18.10 -4.75
N GLN A 16 7.12 -17.00 -5.18
CA GLN A 16 6.49 -15.69 -5.19
C GLN A 16 5.30 -15.68 -6.15
N THR A 17 5.44 -16.29 -7.33
CA THR A 17 4.34 -16.41 -8.29
C THR A 17 3.18 -17.24 -7.73
N ILE A 18 3.48 -18.32 -7.00
CA ILE A 18 2.46 -19.14 -6.34
C ILE A 18 1.73 -18.33 -5.27
N VAL A 19 2.47 -17.63 -4.40
CA VAL A 19 1.89 -16.79 -3.33
C VAL A 19 1.03 -15.66 -3.89
N GLU A 20 1.49 -14.96 -4.94
CA GLU A 20 0.71 -13.91 -5.61
C GLU A 20 -0.59 -14.46 -6.22
N HIS A 21 -0.55 -15.67 -6.79
CA HIS A 21 -1.73 -16.31 -7.36
C HIS A 21 -2.74 -16.76 -6.28
N ILE A 22 -2.24 -17.29 -5.14
CA ILE A 22 -3.06 -17.62 -3.97
C ILE A 22 -3.74 -16.36 -3.43
N PHE A 23 -3.00 -15.26 -3.29
CA PHE A 23 -3.54 -13.99 -2.83
C PHE A 23 -4.65 -13.46 -3.76
N GLY A 24 -4.47 -13.55 -5.07
CA GLY A 24 -5.44 -13.06 -6.05
C GLY A 24 -6.66 -13.97 -6.27
N ASN A 25 -6.70 -15.18 -5.70
CA ASN A 25 -7.78 -16.15 -5.93
C ASN A 25 -8.20 -16.89 -4.64
N PRO A 26 -9.30 -16.46 -3.99
CA PRO A 26 -9.76 -17.06 -2.73
C PRO A 26 -10.26 -18.50 -2.87
N GLU A 27 -10.83 -18.89 -4.03
CA GLU A 27 -11.26 -20.27 -4.26
C GLU A 27 -10.07 -21.22 -4.34
N PHE A 28 -8.98 -20.78 -4.98
CA PHE A 28 -7.73 -21.53 -5.04
C PHE A 28 -7.06 -21.66 -3.67
N ALA A 29 -7.05 -20.58 -2.88
CA ALA A 29 -6.56 -20.62 -1.50
C ALA A 29 -7.34 -21.63 -0.64
N ASN A 30 -8.67 -21.63 -0.74
CA ASN A 30 -9.51 -22.57 -0.01
C ASN A 30 -9.25 -24.02 -0.45
N ALA A 31 -9.15 -24.28 -1.77
CA ALA A 31 -8.85 -25.61 -2.29
C ALA A 31 -7.50 -26.13 -1.77
N LEU A 32 -6.44 -25.31 -1.79
CA LEU A 32 -5.14 -25.69 -1.23
C LEU A 32 -5.19 -25.95 0.27
N GLY A 33 -6.05 -25.25 1.01
CA GLY A 33 -6.27 -25.50 2.44
C GLY A 33 -6.93 -26.86 2.71
N VAL A 34 -7.85 -27.30 1.86
CA VAL A 34 -8.44 -28.65 1.95
C VAL A 34 -7.39 -29.72 1.67
N GLU A 35 -6.60 -29.55 0.62
CA GLU A 35 -5.51 -30.48 0.27
C GLU A 35 -4.44 -30.55 1.36
N ALA A 36 -4.06 -29.42 1.95
CA ALA A 36 -3.10 -29.40 3.05
C ALA A 36 -3.60 -30.19 4.27
N GLN A 37 -4.90 -30.14 4.57
CA GLN A 37 -5.51 -30.93 5.64
C GLN A 37 -5.56 -32.42 5.30
N ALA A 38 -5.86 -32.77 4.05
CA ALA A 38 -5.87 -34.16 3.59
C ALA A 38 -4.46 -34.79 3.64
N LEU A 39 -3.43 -34.02 3.31
CA LEU A 39 -2.02 -34.45 3.33
C LEU A 39 -1.37 -34.41 4.72
N ALA A 40 -2.06 -33.89 5.75
CA ALA A 40 -1.47 -33.68 7.08
C ALA A 40 -1.01 -34.98 7.76
N LEU A 41 -1.62 -36.12 7.41
CA LEU A 41 -1.30 -37.43 7.99
C LEU A 41 -0.23 -38.17 7.19
N ASP A 42 -0.34 -38.18 5.86
CA ASP A 42 0.52 -38.98 4.98
C ASP A 42 1.80 -38.23 4.56
N GLU A 43 1.71 -36.92 4.32
CA GLU A 43 2.80 -36.09 3.77
C GLU A 43 2.91 -34.75 4.52
N PRO A 44 3.35 -34.77 5.81
CA PRO A 44 3.31 -33.59 6.67
C PRO A 44 4.24 -32.45 6.20
N GLU A 45 5.36 -32.77 5.53
CA GLU A 45 6.26 -31.77 4.97
C GLU A 45 5.61 -30.99 3.82
N VAL A 46 4.80 -31.66 2.99
CA VAL A 46 4.09 -31.03 1.89
C VAL A 46 2.95 -30.16 2.43
N ALA A 47 2.18 -30.69 3.40
CA ALA A 47 1.15 -29.93 4.09
C ALA A 47 1.71 -28.66 4.77
N ALA A 48 2.85 -28.77 5.45
CA ALA A 48 3.52 -27.63 6.08
C ALA A 48 3.93 -26.57 5.04
N ARG A 49 4.42 -26.99 3.87
CA ARG A 49 4.79 -26.06 2.80
C ARG A 49 3.58 -25.35 2.18
N LEU A 50 2.45 -26.05 2.01
CA LEU A 50 1.20 -25.44 1.56
C LEU A 50 0.69 -24.41 2.56
N ASN A 51 0.66 -24.76 3.85
CA ASN A 51 0.27 -23.84 4.92
C ASN A 51 1.17 -22.60 4.99
N GLN A 52 2.47 -22.77 4.78
CA GLN A 52 3.41 -21.64 4.70
C GLN A 52 3.09 -20.69 3.53
N TRP A 53 2.71 -21.21 2.36
CA TRP A 53 2.31 -20.37 1.23
C TRP A 53 0.98 -19.65 1.45
N LEU A 54 0.01 -20.32 2.08
CA LEU A 54 -1.27 -19.71 2.50
C LEU A 54 -1.04 -18.57 3.49
N GLU A 55 -0.17 -18.77 4.49
CA GLU A 55 0.18 -17.75 5.48
C GLU A 55 0.88 -16.54 4.81
N LYS A 56 1.82 -16.78 3.89
CA LYS A 56 2.48 -15.72 3.14
C LYS A 56 1.51 -14.92 2.26
N ALA A 57 0.51 -15.58 1.67
CA ALA A 57 -0.52 -14.91 0.89
C ALA A 57 -1.44 -14.05 1.77
N GLN A 58 -1.78 -14.52 2.99
CA GLN A 58 -2.51 -13.74 3.97
C GLN A 58 -1.72 -12.51 4.44
N GLN A 59 -0.41 -12.65 4.68
CA GLN A 59 0.44 -11.50 5.02
C GLN A 59 0.53 -10.47 3.88
N LEU A 60 0.34 -10.89 2.63
CA LEU A 60 0.30 -9.98 1.49
C LEU A 60 -0.99 -9.12 1.49
N SER A 61 -2.11 -9.64 2.04
CA SER A 61 -3.33 -8.83 2.20
C SER A 61 -3.15 -7.69 3.21
N ASP A 62 -2.42 -7.93 4.29
CA ASP A 62 -2.07 -6.89 5.28
C ASP A 62 -1.08 -5.84 4.72
N ARG A 63 -0.47 -6.11 3.56
CA ARG A 63 0.45 -5.17 2.89
C ARG A 63 -0.19 -4.40 1.76
N THR A 64 -1.51 -4.52 1.53
CA THR A 64 -2.20 -3.56 0.67
C THR A 64 -1.99 -2.19 1.28
N THR A 65 -1.23 -1.34 0.60
CA THR A 65 -0.91 0.00 1.08
C THR A 65 -2.22 0.70 1.44
N GLU A 66 -2.42 0.98 2.73
CA GLU A 66 -3.57 1.76 3.17
C GLU A 66 -3.43 3.15 2.55
N PHE A 67 -4.32 3.46 1.60
CA PHE A 67 -4.40 4.82 1.06
C PHE A 67 -5.19 5.65 2.07
N THR A 68 -4.51 6.59 2.72
CA THR A 68 -5.20 7.62 3.49
C THR A 68 -5.77 8.66 2.52
N PRO A 69 -6.99 9.16 2.75
CA PRO A 69 -7.50 10.31 2.00
C PRO A 69 -6.50 11.47 2.09
N PHE A 70 -6.25 12.13 0.95
CA PHE A 70 -5.42 13.32 0.93
C PHE A 70 -6.15 14.48 1.61
N ASP A 71 -5.46 15.18 2.51
CA ASP A 71 -5.93 16.42 3.14
C ASP A 71 -4.85 17.49 2.99
N ALA A 72 -5.15 18.57 2.25
CA ALA A 72 -4.19 19.64 1.98
C ALA A 72 -3.63 20.26 3.28
N ALA A 73 -4.45 20.32 4.34
CA ALA A 73 -4.05 20.89 5.63
C ALA A 73 -2.93 20.10 6.33
N ASP A 74 -2.65 18.86 5.91
CA ASP A 74 -1.51 18.08 6.42
C ASP A 74 -0.16 18.52 5.86
N TYR A 75 -0.15 19.35 4.80
CA TYR A 75 1.07 19.76 4.09
C TYR A 75 1.36 21.27 4.18
N LEU A 76 0.44 22.06 4.75
CA LEU A 76 0.59 23.51 4.93
C LEU A 76 1.28 23.82 6.27
N HIS A 77 2.60 23.72 6.32
CA HIS A 77 3.37 23.83 7.57
C HIS A 77 3.87 25.23 7.88
N THR A 78 4.09 26.04 6.83
CA THR A 78 4.64 27.38 6.94
C THR A 78 3.70 28.41 6.34
N GLN A 79 3.93 29.68 6.66
CA GLN A 79 3.19 30.77 6.03
C GLN A 79 3.42 30.79 4.51
N GLU A 80 4.62 30.46 4.05
CA GLU A 80 4.95 30.39 2.61
C GLU A 80 4.14 29.30 1.90
N ASP A 81 3.98 28.12 2.53
CA ASP A 81 3.13 27.05 1.98
C ASP A 81 1.67 27.50 1.87
N MET A 82 1.16 28.19 2.89
CA MET A 82 -0.21 28.71 2.93
C MET A 82 -0.45 29.78 1.84
N ASP A 83 0.50 30.70 1.68
CA ASP A 83 0.41 31.77 0.68
C ASP A 83 0.47 31.22 -0.75
N ALA A 84 1.41 30.31 -1.01
CA ALA A 84 1.55 29.66 -2.32
C ALA A 84 0.31 28.82 -2.67
N PHE A 85 -0.23 28.08 -1.69
CA PHE A 85 -1.45 27.30 -1.85
C PHE A 85 -2.67 28.19 -2.12
N LEU A 86 -2.85 29.27 -1.36
CA LEU A 86 -3.97 30.19 -1.57
C LEU A 86 -3.88 30.88 -2.94
N GLN A 87 -2.67 31.24 -3.37
CA GLN A 87 -2.45 31.83 -4.69
C GLN A 87 -2.86 30.85 -5.81
N ALA A 88 -2.49 29.57 -5.69
CA ALA A 88 -2.95 28.55 -6.63
C ALA A 88 -4.49 28.41 -6.63
N CYS A 89 -5.12 28.43 -5.45
CA CYS A 89 -6.58 28.42 -5.36
C CYS A 89 -7.24 29.62 -6.04
N ILE A 90 -6.61 30.82 -6.00
CA ILE A 90 -7.11 32.01 -6.68
C ILE A 90 -6.96 31.89 -8.20
N GLU A 91 -5.84 31.36 -8.67
CA GLU A 91 -5.55 31.21 -10.10
C GLU A 91 -6.42 30.12 -10.77
N GLU A 92 -6.76 29.07 -10.04
CA GLU A 92 -7.57 27.94 -10.54
C GLU A 92 -9.07 28.05 -10.21
N ASP A 93 -9.49 29.09 -9.48
CA ASP A 93 -10.91 29.29 -9.15
C ASP A 93 -11.74 29.50 -10.42
N PRO A 94 -12.92 28.86 -10.55
CA PRO A 94 -13.76 29.02 -11.74
C PRO A 94 -14.43 30.41 -11.83
N GLY A 95 -14.17 31.31 -10.88
CA GLY A 95 -14.69 32.68 -10.81
C GLY A 95 -15.91 32.83 -9.90
N ASP A 96 -16.30 31.78 -9.19
CA ASP A 96 -17.40 31.77 -8.21
C ASP A 96 -16.90 31.87 -6.74
N GLY A 97 -15.58 31.85 -6.54
CA GLY A 97 -14.93 31.91 -5.24
C GLY A 97 -14.99 30.61 -4.44
N SER A 98 -15.47 29.51 -5.03
CA SER A 98 -15.60 28.23 -4.34
C SER A 98 -14.26 27.63 -3.95
N LEU A 99 -13.27 27.67 -4.83
CA LEU A 99 -11.95 27.09 -4.58
C LEU A 99 -11.18 27.94 -3.58
N ILE A 100 -11.28 29.27 -3.69
CA ILE A 100 -10.68 30.20 -2.73
C ILE A 100 -11.22 29.93 -1.31
N LYS A 101 -12.54 29.73 -1.18
CA LYS A 101 -13.16 29.43 0.11
C LYS A 101 -12.68 28.11 0.69
N ILE A 102 -12.61 27.05 -0.12
CA ILE A 102 -12.08 25.74 0.31
C ILE A 102 -10.63 25.89 0.76
N GLY A 103 -9.81 26.62 0.00
CA GLY A 103 -8.41 26.85 0.35
C GLY A 103 -8.24 27.59 1.69
N GLN A 104 -9.08 28.59 1.96
CA GLN A 104 -9.09 29.29 3.25
C GLN A 104 -9.49 28.38 4.42
N ASP A 105 -10.48 27.50 4.22
CA ASP A 105 -10.89 26.51 5.23
C ASP A 105 -9.76 25.51 5.52
N ASP A 106 -9.03 25.07 4.48
CA ASP A 106 -7.86 24.19 4.62
C ASP A 106 -6.72 24.87 5.39
N ILE A 107 -6.42 26.14 5.09
CA ILE A 107 -5.44 26.94 5.82
C ILE A 107 -5.85 27.07 7.30
N ALA A 108 -7.12 27.37 7.60
CA ALA A 108 -7.59 27.48 8.98
C ALA A 108 -7.42 26.17 9.76
N ARG A 109 -7.66 25.02 9.13
CA ARG A 109 -7.38 23.70 9.73
C ARG A 109 -5.89 23.48 9.94
N ALA A 110 -5.04 23.83 8.97
CA ALA A 110 -3.60 23.70 9.07
C ALA A 110 -3.02 24.56 10.23
N THR A 111 -3.44 25.83 10.33
CA THR A 111 -3.06 26.71 11.44
C THR A 111 -3.48 26.12 12.79
N SER A 112 -4.69 25.57 12.89
CA SER A 112 -5.15 24.91 14.11
C SER A 112 -4.28 23.70 14.47
N ARG A 113 -3.84 22.91 13.49
CA ARG A 113 -2.92 21.77 13.70
C ARG A 113 -1.54 22.21 14.14
N ILE A 114 -0.99 23.27 13.56
CA ILE A 114 0.32 23.82 13.95
C ILE A 114 0.26 24.30 15.41
N ASN A 115 -0.78 25.06 15.77
CA ASN A 115 -0.96 25.58 17.12
C ASN A 115 -1.18 24.47 18.16
N ALA A 116 -1.85 23.38 17.78
CA ALA A 116 -2.07 22.23 18.68
C ALA A 116 -0.82 21.36 18.90
N LYS A 117 0.22 21.53 18.08
CA LYS A 117 1.49 20.79 18.19
C LYS A 117 2.59 21.55 18.97
N GLN A 118 2.33 22.78 19.40
CA GLN A 118 3.24 23.60 20.23
C GLN A 118 2.92 23.46 21.71
#